data_AF-X0TF80-F1
#
_entry.id   AF-X0TF80-F1
#
_cell.length_a   1.000
_cell.length_b   1.000
_cell.length_c   1.000
_cell.angle_alpha   90.00
_cell.angle_beta   90.00
_cell.angle_gamma   90.00
#
_symmetry.space_group_name_H-M   'P 1'
#
loop_
_entity.id
_entity.type
_entity.pdbx_description
1 polymer ?
#
loop_
_entity_poly.entity_id
_entity_poly.type
_entity_poly.pdbx_seq_one_letter_code
_entity_poly.pdbx_strand_id
1 'polypeptide(L)'
;PPTFETDPDVVDAYYSDFISFDVDCYYMPRPYYRNSDPFDLSPKTAATLNITSNMVNIFSAIHAMNPDYVWLYMGFDPAVSDQHLMRNYPYDNLWYFQQEDPGVWLDPAEDYDPNYETWYTNVEGIMGDQITFTLNYDPSTDWVLSFGRPVRYDNGTLIGVVSADVSVETIRSEVLNIEVLDSGYAYLLTSDGTVLAHPDLDPVAEYQPNIFELEFGSDAGQEIADFQDVLSSALAAGQGSTEFTKNGESWILTHINVTNTG
;
A
#
# COMPACT_ATOMS: atom_id res chain seq x y z
N PRO A 1 -2.80 -8.11 -28.47
CA PRO A 1 -3.05 -8.71 -27.14
C PRO A 1 -1.80 -8.52 -26.28
N PRO A 2 -1.94 -8.15 -25.01
CA PRO A 2 -0.81 -8.18 -24.08
C PRO A 2 -0.19 -9.57 -24.04
N THR A 3 1.11 -9.61 -23.77
CA THR A 3 1.86 -10.80 -23.43
C THR A 3 1.82 -10.94 -21.91
N PHE A 4 1.18 -12.00 -21.42
CA PHE A 4 1.09 -12.25 -19.99
C PHE A 4 2.35 -12.95 -19.49
N GLU A 5 2.72 -12.62 -18.26
CA GLU A 5 3.82 -13.26 -17.56
C GLU A 5 3.54 -14.74 -17.32
N THR A 6 4.61 -15.51 -17.34
CA THR A 6 4.56 -16.97 -17.13
C THR A 6 5.58 -17.45 -16.11
N ASP A 7 6.41 -16.53 -15.59
CA ASP A 7 7.30 -16.82 -14.48
C ASP A 7 6.46 -17.04 -13.22
N PRO A 8 6.48 -18.24 -12.61
CA PRO A 8 5.68 -18.52 -11.42
C PRO A 8 6.02 -17.58 -10.26
N ASP A 9 7.27 -17.12 -10.13
CA ASP A 9 7.66 -16.24 -9.03
C ASP A 9 6.97 -14.87 -9.18
N VAL A 10 6.75 -14.41 -10.42
CA VAL A 10 6.03 -13.16 -10.71
C VAL A 10 4.53 -13.35 -10.56
N VAL A 11 3.99 -14.44 -11.08
CA VAL A 11 2.55 -14.76 -10.96
C VAL A 11 2.14 -14.89 -9.49
N ASP A 12 2.96 -15.56 -8.68
CA ASP A 12 2.71 -15.73 -7.24
C ASP A 12 2.85 -14.40 -6.48
N ALA A 13 3.83 -13.55 -6.83
CA ALA A 13 4.01 -12.24 -6.18
C ALA A 13 2.81 -11.29 -6.39
N TYR A 14 2.13 -11.41 -7.53
CA TYR A 14 0.96 -10.61 -7.88
C TYR A 14 -0.37 -11.35 -7.66
N TYR A 15 -0.32 -12.63 -7.27
CA TYR A 15 -1.45 -13.57 -7.24
C TYR A 15 -2.35 -13.49 -8.48
N SER A 16 -1.75 -13.32 -9.67
CA SER A 16 -2.49 -13.16 -10.92
C SER A 16 -1.78 -13.73 -12.14
N ASP A 17 -2.53 -14.51 -12.91
CA ASP A 17 -2.14 -15.04 -14.23
C ASP A 17 -2.27 -14.00 -15.37
N PHE A 18 -2.73 -12.79 -15.06
CA PHE A 18 -3.04 -11.77 -16.06
C PHE A 18 -2.03 -10.63 -16.07
N ILE A 19 -0.93 -10.74 -15.33
CA ILE A 19 0.08 -9.68 -15.26
C ILE A 19 0.77 -9.49 -16.61
N SER A 20 0.87 -8.23 -17.04
CA SER A 20 1.63 -7.82 -18.22
C SER A 20 2.30 -6.47 -17.98
N PHE A 21 3.64 -6.44 -18.01
CA PHE A 21 4.42 -5.20 -17.90
C PHE A 21 4.50 -4.39 -19.20
N ASP A 22 4.04 -4.93 -20.33
CA ASP A 22 4.09 -4.25 -21.63
C ASP A 22 3.00 -3.18 -21.79
N VAL A 23 1.93 -3.25 -21.00
CA VAL A 23 0.75 -2.38 -21.13
C VAL A 23 0.19 -2.02 -19.75
N ASP A 24 -0.56 -0.92 -19.69
CA ASP A 24 -1.39 -0.58 -18.54
C ASP A 24 -2.85 -1.03 -18.76
N CYS A 25 -3.65 -1.00 -17.70
CA CYS A 25 -5.10 -1.14 -17.78
C CYS A 25 -5.81 0.09 -17.22
N TYR A 26 -7.13 0.09 -17.39
CA TYR A 26 -8.01 1.02 -16.69
C TYR A 26 -9.18 0.28 -16.09
N TYR A 27 -9.71 0.86 -15.02
CA TYR A 27 -10.87 0.37 -14.29
C TYR A 27 -11.89 1.51 -14.11
N MET A 28 -13.17 1.14 -14.09
CA MET A 28 -14.28 2.01 -13.72
C MET A 28 -15.31 1.15 -12.96
N PRO A 29 -15.94 1.66 -11.89
CA PRO A 29 -17.00 0.94 -11.16
C PRO A 29 -18.28 0.88 -12.00
N ARG A 30 -19.01 -0.25 -11.95
CA ARG A 30 -20.24 -0.49 -12.73
C ARG A 30 -21.34 0.56 -12.50
N PRO A 31 -21.55 1.13 -11.30
CA PRO A 31 -22.53 2.19 -11.08
C PRO A 31 -22.36 3.41 -12.00
N TYR A 32 -21.15 3.64 -12.51
CA TYR A 32 -20.84 4.78 -13.37
C TYR A 32 -20.74 4.41 -14.86
N TYR A 33 -21.11 3.19 -15.24
CA TYR A 33 -21.23 2.81 -16.65
C TYR A 33 -22.44 3.51 -17.27
N ARG A 34 -22.23 4.14 -18.42
CA ARG A 34 -23.34 4.70 -19.19
C ARG A 34 -24.00 3.58 -19.96
N ASN A 35 -25.33 3.53 -19.95
CA ASN A 35 -26.10 2.48 -20.60
C ASN A 35 -25.69 1.04 -20.20
N SER A 36 -25.13 0.87 -18.99
CA SER A 36 -24.58 -0.41 -18.51
C SER A 36 -23.49 -0.99 -19.42
N ASP A 37 -22.78 -0.14 -20.16
CA ASP A 37 -21.70 -0.51 -21.07
C ASP A 37 -20.38 0.11 -20.59
N PRO A 38 -19.36 -0.71 -20.22
CA PRO A 38 -18.04 -0.19 -19.82
C PRO A 38 -17.30 0.56 -20.95
N PHE A 39 -17.77 0.44 -22.20
CA PHE A 39 -17.19 1.10 -23.37
C PHE A 39 -17.95 2.36 -23.80
N ASP A 40 -19.14 2.65 -23.23
CA ASP A 40 -19.84 3.92 -23.46
C ASP A 40 -19.24 5.00 -22.55
N LEU A 41 -18.14 5.58 -23.02
CA LEU A 41 -17.42 6.62 -22.29
C LEU A 41 -18.12 7.98 -22.45
N SER A 42 -18.24 8.73 -21.36
CA SER A 42 -18.58 10.15 -21.42
C SER A 42 -17.49 10.91 -22.19
N PRO A 43 -17.79 12.09 -22.76
CA PRO A 43 -16.76 12.91 -23.41
C PRO A 43 -15.60 13.28 -22.49
N LYS A 44 -15.85 13.44 -21.17
CA LYS A 44 -14.80 13.73 -20.18
C LYS A 44 -13.92 12.51 -19.95
N THR A 45 -14.51 11.37 -19.63
CA THR A 45 -13.79 10.11 -19.40
C THR A 45 -13.00 9.69 -20.63
N ALA A 46 -13.58 9.79 -21.83
CA ALA A 46 -12.89 9.48 -23.08
C ALA A 46 -11.68 10.39 -23.32
N ALA A 47 -11.81 11.70 -23.05
CA ALA A 47 -10.71 12.65 -23.16
C ALA A 47 -9.60 12.33 -22.15
N THR A 48 -9.96 12.09 -20.88
CA THR A 48 -9.04 11.72 -19.81
C THR A 48 -8.30 10.42 -20.13
N LEU A 49 -9.01 9.38 -20.58
CA LEU A 49 -8.40 8.12 -21.03
C LEU A 49 -7.41 8.38 -22.16
N ASN A 50 -7.76 9.18 -23.16
CA ASN A 50 -6.88 9.42 -24.31
C ASN A 50 -5.59 10.18 -23.92
N ILE A 51 -5.70 11.26 -23.13
CA ILE A 51 -4.52 12.05 -22.72
C ILE A 51 -3.60 11.31 -21.75
N THR A 52 -4.15 10.37 -20.97
CA THR A 52 -3.41 9.56 -19.99
C THR A 52 -2.82 8.28 -20.59
N SER A 53 -3.08 7.97 -21.86
CA SER A 53 -2.61 6.75 -22.53
C SER A 53 -1.09 6.56 -22.51
N ASN A 54 -0.32 7.64 -22.38
CA ASN A 54 1.15 7.57 -22.32
C ASN A 54 1.69 7.41 -20.88
N MET A 55 0.83 7.38 -19.85
CA MET A 55 1.26 7.18 -18.46
C MET A 55 1.99 5.85 -18.26
N VAL A 56 1.65 4.82 -19.05
CA VAL A 56 2.36 3.54 -19.07
C VAL A 56 3.88 3.69 -19.26
N ASN A 57 4.35 4.67 -20.04
CA ASN A 57 5.80 4.90 -20.23
C ASN A 57 6.47 5.42 -18.96
N ILE A 58 5.73 6.19 -18.15
CA ILE A 58 6.23 6.73 -16.88
C ILE A 58 6.18 5.62 -15.83
N PHE A 59 5.06 4.90 -15.73
CA PHE A 59 4.90 3.80 -14.78
C PHE A 59 5.90 2.67 -15.03
N SER A 60 6.07 2.23 -16.27
CA SER A 60 7.10 1.23 -16.61
C SER A 60 8.51 1.69 -16.27
N ALA A 61 8.85 2.97 -16.47
CA ALA A 61 10.14 3.50 -16.09
C ALA A 61 10.34 3.53 -14.57
N ILE A 62 9.31 3.90 -13.80
CA ILE A 62 9.35 3.90 -12.33
C ILE A 62 9.49 2.47 -11.80
N HIS A 63 8.72 1.52 -12.34
CA HIS A 63 8.80 0.11 -12.00
C HIS A 63 10.17 -0.48 -12.33
N ALA A 64 10.72 -0.19 -13.50
CA ALA A 64 12.07 -0.63 -13.87
C ALA A 64 13.18 -0.04 -12.96
N MET A 65 12.92 1.12 -12.33
CA MET A 65 13.83 1.70 -11.35
C MET A 65 13.72 1.04 -9.98
N ASN A 66 12.54 0.57 -9.60
CA ASN A 66 12.30 -0.18 -8.38
C ASN A 66 11.20 -1.24 -8.58
N PRO A 67 11.58 -2.51 -8.76
CA PRO A 67 10.63 -3.60 -9.01
C PRO A 67 9.79 -3.95 -7.77
N ASP A 68 10.12 -3.42 -6.59
CA ASP A 68 9.34 -3.60 -5.36
C ASP A 68 7.98 -2.88 -5.41
N TYR A 69 7.81 -1.94 -6.34
CA TYR A 69 6.51 -1.35 -6.60
C TYR A 69 5.61 -2.38 -7.29
N VAL A 70 4.64 -2.92 -6.55
CA VAL A 70 3.71 -3.92 -7.10
C VAL A 70 2.68 -3.23 -7.99
N TRP A 71 2.04 -2.15 -7.52
CA TRP A 71 1.08 -1.37 -8.30
C TRP A 71 1.51 0.07 -8.46
N LEU A 72 1.28 0.62 -9.66
CA LEU A 72 1.41 2.03 -10.00
C LEU A 72 0.12 2.48 -10.65
N TYR A 73 -0.63 3.35 -9.98
CA TYR A 73 -1.99 3.65 -10.37
C TYR A 73 -2.34 5.11 -10.16
N MET A 74 -3.41 5.54 -10.82
CA MET A 74 -3.96 6.87 -10.65
C MET A 74 -5.47 6.82 -10.72
N GLY A 75 -6.14 7.26 -9.66
CA GLY A 75 -7.57 7.58 -9.66
C GLY A 75 -7.76 9.03 -10.10
N PHE A 76 -8.74 9.29 -10.96
CA PHE A 76 -9.05 10.64 -11.44
C PHE A 76 -10.19 11.26 -10.63
N ASP A 77 -10.09 12.57 -10.38
CA ASP A 77 -11.15 13.32 -9.72
C ASP A 77 -12.46 13.24 -10.55
N PRO A 78 -13.64 13.05 -9.92
CA PRO A 78 -14.91 12.95 -10.64
C PRO A 78 -15.26 14.17 -11.52
N ALA A 79 -14.71 15.36 -11.22
CA ALA A 79 -14.87 16.52 -12.09
C ALA A 79 -14.07 16.40 -13.40
N VAL A 80 -12.97 15.65 -13.39
CA VAL A 80 -12.12 15.32 -14.55
C VAL A 80 -12.64 14.08 -15.29
N SER A 81 -13.08 13.05 -14.57
CA SER A 81 -13.67 11.83 -15.13
C SER A 81 -14.93 11.45 -14.36
N ASP A 82 -16.10 11.77 -14.90
CA ASP A 82 -17.39 11.51 -14.25
C ASP A 82 -17.79 10.03 -14.19
N GLN A 83 -16.93 9.14 -14.70
CA GLN A 83 -17.07 7.69 -14.58
C GLN A 83 -16.05 7.05 -13.64
N HIS A 84 -15.39 7.84 -12.79
CA HIS A 84 -14.52 7.35 -11.72
C HIS A 84 -13.39 6.47 -12.26
N LEU A 85 -12.70 7.01 -13.29
CA LEU A 85 -11.64 6.31 -13.99
C LEU A 85 -10.45 6.09 -13.05
N MET A 86 -9.88 4.89 -13.11
CA MET A 86 -8.56 4.58 -12.57
C MET A 86 -7.69 3.98 -13.67
N ARG A 87 -6.41 4.35 -13.70
CA ARG A 87 -5.35 3.71 -14.48
C ARG A 87 -4.53 2.83 -13.55
N ASN A 88 -4.10 1.66 -13.99
CA ASN A 88 -3.26 0.74 -13.20
C ASN A 88 -2.16 0.12 -14.07
N TYR A 89 -0.98 -0.02 -13.47
CA TYR A 89 0.19 -0.68 -14.04
C TYR A 89 0.87 -1.54 -12.97
N PRO A 90 1.36 -2.75 -13.29
CA PRO A 90 1.24 -3.42 -14.59
C PRO A 90 -0.22 -3.73 -14.94
N TYR A 91 -0.48 -4.14 -16.18
CA TYR A 91 -1.81 -4.62 -16.53
C TYR A 91 -2.15 -5.81 -15.64
N ASP A 92 -3.34 -5.74 -15.05
CA ASP A 92 -4.09 -6.85 -14.50
C ASP A 92 -5.54 -6.72 -14.99
N ASN A 93 -6.32 -7.80 -14.91
CA ASN A 93 -7.72 -7.77 -15.34
C ASN A 93 -8.64 -7.08 -14.30
N LEU A 94 -8.16 -6.85 -13.07
CA LEU A 94 -8.80 -6.15 -11.96
C LEU A 94 -10.20 -6.65 -11.59
N TRP A 95 -10.50 -7.90 -11.95
CA TRP A 95 -11.82 -8.49 -11.79
C TRP A 95 -12.29 -8.62 -10.33
N TYR A 96 -11.34 -8.75 -9.40
CA TYR A 96 -11.55 -8.86 -7.96
C TYR A 96 -12.17 -7.58 -7.36
N PHE A 97 -12.15 -6.47 -8.09
CA PHE A 97 -12.88 -5.26 -7.71
C PHE A 97 -14.40 -5.32 -7.95
N GLN A 98 -14.88 -6.34 -8.67
CA GLN A 98 -16.29 -6.49 -9.04
C GLN A 98 -16.85 -7.88 -8.67
N GLN A 99 -16.01 -8.75 -8.12
CA GLN A 99 -16.31 -10.16 -7.83
C GLN A 99 -15.74 -10.55 -6.48
N GLU A 100 -16.51 -11.29 -5.69
CA GLU A 100 -16.03 -11.91 -4.44
C GLU A 100 -15.15 -13.12 -4.74
N ASP A 101 -15.54 -13.87 -5.76
CA ASP A 101 -14.91 -15.11 -6.21
C ASP A 101 -15.02 -15.20 -7.73
N PRO A 102 -14.19 -16.03 -8.38
CA PRO A 102 -14.28 -16.27 -9.81
C PRO A 102 -15.71 -16.62 -10.30
N GLY A 103 -16.34 -15.68 -11.01
CA GLY A 103 -17.70 -15.81 -11.54
C GLY A 103 -18.83 -15.48 -10.56
N VAL A 104 -18.50 -15.05 -9.34
CA VAL A 104 -19.44 -14.58 -8.30
C VAL A 104 -19.37 -13.06 -8.23
N TRP A 105 -20.30 -12.39 -8.89
CA TRP A 105 -20.33 -10.93 -8.99
C TRP A 105 -20.92 -10.29 -7.73
N LEU A 106 -20.26 -9.22 -7.27
CA LEU A 106 -20.80 -8.31 -6.25
C LEU A 106 -22.06 -7.61 -6.77
N ASP A 107 -22.87 -7.05 -5.85
CA ASP A 107 -23.81 -6.00 -6.24
C ASP A 107 -22.99 -4.83 -6.81
N PRO A 108 -23.35 -4.25 -7.98
CA PRO A 108 -22.64 -3.09 -8.52
C PRO A 108 -22.41 -1.95 -7.51
N ALA A 109 -23.31 -1.76 -6.54
CA ALA A 109 -23.15 -0.75 -5.50
C ALA A 109 -21.99 -1.03 -4.52
N GLU A 110 -21.46 -2.24 -4.52
CA GLU A 110 -20.33 -2.70 -3.72
C GLU A 110 -19.02 -2.81 -4.53
N ASP A 111 -19.05 -2.42 -5.81
CA ASP A 111 -17.82 -2.32 -6.59
C ASP A 111 -16.84 -1.38 -5.91
N TYR A 112 -15.57 -1.78 -5.90
CA TYR A 112 -14.48 -0.90 -5.50
C TYR A 112 -14.55 0.41 -6.28
N ASP A 113 -14.53 1.54 -5.58
CA ASP A 113 -14.51 2.88 -6.17
C ASP A 113 -13.25 3.60 -5.71
N PRO A 114 -12.26 3.81 -6.62
CA PRO A 114 -10.97 4.38 -6.25
C PRO A 114 -11.09 5.75 -5.57
N ASN A 115 -12.17 6.50 -5.83
CA ASN A 115 -12.38 7.81 -5.24
C ASN A 115 -12.86 7.77 -3.77
N TYR A 116 -13.27 6.60 -3.27
CA TYR A 116 -13.72 6.40 -1.88
C TYR A 116 -12.70 5.69 -1.01
N GLU A 117 -11.63 5.18 -1.61
CA GLU A 117 -10.59 4.47 -0.89
C GLU A 117 -9.68 5.39 -0.07
N THR A 118 -9.10 4.85 1.00
CA THR A 118 -8.24 5.60 1.92
C THR A 118 -6.95 6.07 1.27
N TRP A 119 -6.38 5.34 0.29
CA TRP A 119 -5.23 5.83 -0.47
C TRP A 119 -5.55 7.08 -1.30
N TYR A 120 -6.81 7.28 -1.69
CA TYR A 120 -7.25 8.46 -2.46
C TYR A 120 -7.68 9.58 -1.52
N THR A 121 -8.61 9.28 -0.59
CA THR A 121 -9.24 10.27 0.30
C THR A 121 -8.28 10.87 1.31
N ASN A 122 -7.24 10.13 1.77
CA ASN A 122 -6.20 10.68 2.62
C ASN A 122 -5.29 11.69 1.89
N VAL A 123 -5.30 11.67 0.54
CA VAL A 123 -4.32 12.36 -0.30
C VAL A 123 -4.92 13.51 -1.09
N GLU A 124 -6.17 13.39 -1.54
CA GLU A 124 -6.83 14.33 -2.46
C GLU A 124 -6.88 15.79 -1.94
N GLY A 125 -6.90 15.97 -0.62
CA GLY A 125 -6.96 17.27 0.04
C GLY A 125 -5.60 17.93 0.28
N ILE A 126 -4.50 17.20 0.07
CA ILE A 126 -3.16 17.67 0.36
C ILE A 126 -2.73 18.71 -0.69
N MET A 127 -1.97 19.70 -0.24
CA MET A 127 -1.44 20.77 -1.07
C MET A 127 0.09 20.66 -1.15
N GLY A 128 0.64 20.97 -2.31
CA GLY A 128 2.07 20.85 -2.57
C GLY A 128 2.49 19.42 -2.96
N ASP A 129 3.76 19.11 -2.71
CA ASP A 129 4.43 17.92 -3.26
C ASP A 129 4.65 16.83 -2.21
N GLN A 130 3.89 16.88 -1.11
CA GLN A 130 3.98 15.90 -0.03
C GLN A 130 3.45 14.54 -0.48
N ILE A 131 4.20 13.48 -0.14
CA ILE A 131 3.77 12.09 -0.27
C ILE A 131 3.12 11.68 1.04
N THR A 132 1.96 11.04 0.95
CA THR A 132 1.24 10.48 2.08
C THR A 132 1.16 8.99 1.93
N PHE A 133 1.27 8.29 3.06
CA PHE A 133 1.29 6.85 3.08
C PHE A 133 0.01 6.35 3.71
N THR A 134 -0.55 5.28 3.16
CA THR A 134 -1.75 4.64 3.68
C THR A 134 -1.52 3.13 3.65
N LEU A 135 -1.72 2.47 4.79
CA LEU A 135 -1.78 1.01 4.84
C LEU A 135 -3.16 0.55 4.35
N ASN A 136 -3.20 -0.26 3.29
CA ASN A 136 -4.43 -0.75 2.68
C ASN A 136 -4.36 -2.26 2.50
N TYR A 137 -5.52 -2.89 2.45
CA TYR A 137 -5.64 -4.28 2.03
C TYR A 137 -5.94 -4.33 0.54
N ASP A 138 -5.08 -4.99 -0.24
CA ASP A 138 -5.30 -5.28 -1.65
C ASP A 138 -5.78 -6.74 -1.81
N PRO A 139 -6.95 -6.99 -2.41
CA PRO A 139 -7.44 -8.36 -2.62
C PRO A 139 -6.51 -9.26 -3.44
N SER A 140 -5.64 -8.67 -4.29
CA SER A 140 -4.66 -9.39 -5.08
C SER A 140 -3.37 -9.65 -4.32
N THR A 141 -2.80 -8.65 -3.64
CA THR A 141 -1.45 -8.75 -3.05
C THR A 141 -1.42 -8.73 -1.52
N ASP A 142 -2.58 -8.86 -0.87
CA ASP A 142 -2.77 -8.70 0.58
C ASP A 142 -2.40 -7.27 1.04
N TRP A 143 -1.95 -7.09 2.27
CA TRP A 143 -1.58 -5.78 2.81
C TRP A 143 -0.46 -5.11 2.01
N VAL A 144 -0.73 -3.87 1.59
CA VAL A 144 0.20 -2.99 0.89
C VAL A 144 0.33 -1.65 1.61
N LEU A 145 1.52 -1.06 1.53
CA LEU A 145 1.72 0.35 1.86
C LEU A 145 1.63 1.16 0.58
N SER A 146 0.61 2.01 0.50
CA SER A 146 0.38 2.90 -0.64
C SER A 146 1.03 4.26 -0.41
N PHE A 147 1.78 4.75 -1.38
CA PHE A 147 2.46 6.05 -1.38
C PHE A 147 1.79 6.98 -2.40
N GLY A 148 0.90 7.85 -1.92
CA GLY A 148 0.07 8.70 -2.76
C GLY A 148 0.53 10.15 -2.80
N ARG A 149 0.28 10.81 -3.94
CA ARG A 149 0.42 12.27 -4.11
C ARG A 149 -0.75 12.83 -4.93
N PRO A 150 -1.29 14.02 -4.58
CA PRO A 150 -2.29 14.66 -5.40
C PRO A 150 -1.66 15.26 -6.67
N VAL A 151 -2.30 15.05 -7.81
CA VAL A 151 -1.95 15.66 -9.09
C VAL A 151 -2.89 16.84 -9.32
N ARG A 152 -2.36 18.03 -9.56
CA ARG A 152 -3.15 19.27 -9.71
C ARG A 152 -2.71 20.05 -10.94
N TYR A 153 -3.65 20.80 -11.50
CA TYR A 153 -3.33 21.88 -12.43
C TYR A 153 -2.62 23.03 -11.72
N ASP A 154 -1.93 23.90 -12.48
CA ASP A 154 -1.23 25.08 -11.94
C ASP A 154 -2.14 26.03 -11.13
N ASN A 155 -3.45 26.00 -11.38
CA ASN A 155 -4.45 26.78 -10.65
C ASN A 155 -4.89 26.13 -9.32
N GLY A 156 -4.33 24.97 -8.96
CA GLY A 156 -4.63 24.21 -7.75
C GLY A 156 -5.82 23.23 -7.87
N THR A 157 -6.52 23.20 -9.00
CA THR A 157 -7.62 22.24 -9.22
C THR A 157 -7.08 20.81 -9.26
N LEU A 158 -7.71 19.92 -8.49
CA LEU A 158 -7.36 18.50 -8.44
C LEU A 158 -7.62 17.83 -9.80
N ILE A 159 -6.65 17.05 -10.26
CA ILE A 159 -6.76 16.16 -11.42
C ILE A 159 -7.09 14.75 -10.96
N GLY A 160 -6.45 14.32 -9.87
CA GLY A 160 -6.59 13.00 -9.27
C GLY A 160 -5.47 12.73 -8.28
N VAL A 161 -5.34 11.47 -7.85
CA VAL A 161 -4.27 10.99 -6.96
C VAL A 161 -3.51 9.91 -7.69
N VAL A 162 -2.19 10.07 -7.79
CA VAL A 162 -1.28 9.04 -8.27
C VAL A 162 -0.65 8.34 -7.06
N SER A 163 -0.55 7.02 -7.13
CA SER A 163 -0.04 6.19 -6.05
C SER A 163 0.84 5.07 -6.57
N ALA A 164 1.72 4.61 -5.69
CA ALA A 164 2.46 3.36 -5.84
C ALA A 164 2.18 2.48 -4.63
N ASP A 165 2.21 1.16 -4.77
CA ASP A 165 2.10 0.21 -3.67
C ASP A 165 3.39 -0.61 -3.55
N VAL A 166 3.78 -0.89 -2.30
CA VAL A 166 4.77 -1.92 -1.96
C VAL A 166 4.10 -2.88 -1.00
N SER A 167 4.28 -4.19 -1.20
CA SER A 167 3.70 -5.18 -0.28
C SER A 167 4.31 -5.05 1.12
N VAL A 168 3.50 -5.30 2.15
CA VAL A 168 3.99 -5.33 3.54
C VAL A 168 5.05 -6.42 3.72
N GLU A 169 4.96 -7.53 2.99
CA GLU A 169 5.99 -8.58 3.05
C GLU A 169 7.34 -8.11 2.49
N THR A 170 7.36 -7.34 1.40
CA THR A 170 8.61 -6.73 0.91
C THR A 170 9.20 -5.81 1.96
N ILE A 171 8.40 -4.91 2.55
CA ILE A 171 8.85 -4.02 3.64
C ILE A 171 9.38 -4.83 4.82
N ARG A 172 8.69 -5.90 5.20
CA ARG A 172 9.08 -6.79 6.29
C ARG A 172 10.42 -7.46 5.99
N SER A 173 10.62 -8.00 4.78
CA SER A 173 11.89 -8.60 4.40
C SER A 173 13.06 -7.61 4.47
N GLU A 174 12.85 -6.36 4.03
CA GLU A 174 13.87 -5.31 4.09
C GLU A 174 14.21 -4.93 5.53
N VAL A 175 13.20 -4.82 6.41
CA VAL A 175 13.42 -4.56 7.84
C VAL A 175 14.17 -5.72 8.50
N LEU A 176 13.77 -6.97 8.23
CA LEU A 176 14.38 -8.15 8.84
C LEU A 176 15.80 -8.43 8.33
N ASN A 177 16.17 -7.90 7.17
CA ASN A 177 17.52 -7.96 6.63
C ASN A 177 18.50 -6.96 7.28
N ILE A 178 18.02 -6.06 8.16
CA ILE A 178 18.89 -5.12 8.88
C ILE A 178 19.69 -5.88 9.95
N GLU A 179 20.99 -6.04 9.70
CA GLU A 179 21.93 -6.60 10.67
C GLU A 179 22.36 -5.54 11.70
N VAL A 180 22.10 -5.79 12.98
CA VAL A 180 22.48 -4.90 14.08
C VAL A 180 23.52 -5.59 14.97
N LEU A 181 24.80 -5.29 14.73
CA LEU A 181 25.92 -5.95 15.42
C LEU A 181 25.78 -7.48 15.38
N ASP A 182 26.25 -8.19 16.42
CA ASP A 182 26.24 -9.65 16.45
C ASP A 182 24.92 -10.26 16.99
N SER A 183 24.11 -9.49 17.72
CA SER A 183 22.95 -10.02 18.46
C SER A 183 21.70 -9.13 18.41
N GLY A 184 21.75 -7.99 17.73
CA GLY A 184 20.60 -7.11 17.56
C GLY A 184 19.77 -7.47 16.34
N TYR A 185 18.59 -6.88 16.25
CA TYR A 185 17.65 -7.04 15.16
C TYR A 185 16.82 -5.77 15.01
N ALA A 186 16.10 -5.65 13.90
CA ALA A 186 15.17 -4.55 13.65
C ALA A 186 13.72 -5.06 13.61
N TYR A 187 12.79 -4.16 13.91
CA TYR A 187 11.36 -4.37 13.81
C TYR A 187 10.67 -3.06 13.40
N LEU A 188 9.47 -3.17 12.84
CA LEU A 188 8.67 -2.04 12.37
C LEU A 188 7.31 -2.05 13.06
N LEU A 189 6.91 -0.89 13.57
CA LEU A 189 5.62 -0.67 14.20
C LEU A 189 4.84 0.44 13.48
N THR A 190 3.51 0.32 13.46
CA THR A 190 2.61 1.45 13.16
C THR A 190 2.57 2.44 14.34
N SER A 191 1.99 3.62 14.12
CA SER A 191 1.85 4.65 15.16
C SER A 191 0.94 4.24 16.33
N ASP A 192 0.05 3.26 16.13
CA ASP A 192 -0.78 2.67 17.19
C ASP A 192 -0.12 1.48 17.91
N GLY A 193 1.11 1.11 17.54
CA GLY A 193 1.89 0.05 18.16
C GLY A 193 1.65 -1.35 17.59
N THR A 194 0.90 -1.48 16.49
CA THR A 194 0.77 -2.73 15.73
C THR A 194 2.11 -3.12 15.11
N VAL A 195 2.46 -4.40 15.17
CA VAL A 195 3.73 -4.93 14.66
C VAL A 195 3.58 -5.27 13.18
N LEU A 196 4.35 -4.60 12.32
CA LEU A 196 4.41 -4.90 10.88
C LEU A 196 5.56 -5.84 10.52
N ALA A 197 6.67 -5.77 11.24
CA ALA A 197 7.82 -6.65 11.04
C ALA A 197 8.50 -6.90 12.38
N HIS A 198 8.81 -8.16 12.70
CA HIS A 198 9.64 -8.57 13.82
C HIS A 198 10.17 -9.99 13.54
N PRO A 199 11.39 -10.37 13.95
CA PRO A 199 11.97 -11.68 13.63
C PRO A 199 11.10 -12.88 14.06
N ASP A 200 10.43 -12.75 15.21
CA ASP A 200 9.56 -13.79 15.77
C ASP A 200 8.07 -13.64 15.38
N LEU A 201 7.71 -12.69 14.50
CA LEU A 201 6.33 -12.51 14.04
C LEU A 201 6.01 -13.51 12.92
N ASP A 202 4.92 -14.26 13.10
CA ASP A 202 4.32 -15.11 12.05
C ASP A 202 3.12 -14.38 11.40
N PRO A 203 3.23 -13.91 10.15
CA PRO A 203 2.20 -13.09 9.50
C PRO A 203 0.92 -13.89 9.19
N VAL A 204 1.00 -15.23 9.13
CA VAL A 204 -0.15 -16.09 8.83
C VAL A 204 -0.79 -16.69 10.09
N ALA A 205 -0.30 -16.33 11.27
CA ALA A 205 -0.88 -16.77 12.52
C ALA A 205 -2.28 -16.15 12.73
N GLU A 206 -3.23 -16.98 13.18
CA GLU A 206 -4.58 -16.52 13.59
C GLU A 206 -4.51 -15.47 14.70
N TYR A 207 -3.47 -15.55 15.54
CA TYR A 207 -3.18 -14.60 16.59
C TYR A 207 -1.92 -13.80 16.25
N GLN A 208 -2.06 -12.48 16.18
CA GLN A 208 -0.95 -11.55 15.99
C GLN A 208 -0.52 -10.99 17.36
N PRO A 209 0.69 -11.35 17.86
CA PRO A 209 1.17 -10.87 19.15
C PRO A 209 1.51 -9.38 19.10
N ASN A 210 1.31 -8.67 20.21
CA ASN A 210 1.85 -7.32 20.36
C ASN A 210 3.37 -7.35 20.60
N ILE A 211 4.01 -6.18 20.49
CA ILE A 211 5.45 -6.07 20.67
C ILE A 211 5.94 -6.52 22.06
N PHE A 212 5.13 -6.38 23.11
CA PHE A 212 5.52 -6.82 24.45
C PHE A 212 5.63 -8.35 24.53
N GLU A 213 4.72 -9.07 23.89
CA GLU A 213 4.75 -10.53 23.86
C GLU A 213 5.91 -11.06 23.02
N LEU A 214 6.22 -10.39 21.91
CA LEU A 214 7.39 -10.72 21.08
C LEU A 214 8.70 -10.45 21.81
N GLU A 215 8.78 -9.35 22.56
CA GLU A 215 10.00 -8.95 23.25
C GLU A 215 10.24 -9.69 24.57
N PHE A 216 9.18 -10.02 25.32
CA PHE A 216 9.30 -10.54 26.70
C PHE A 216 8.58 -11.87 26.93
N GLY A 217 7.84 -12.39 25.94
CA GLY A 217 6.97 -13.55 26.10
C GLY A 217 5.67 -13.21 26.86
N SER A 218 4.94 -14.25 27.26
CA SER A 218 3.61 -14.12 27.87
C SER A 218 3.61 -13.78 29.38
N ASP A 219 4.78 -13.72 30.01
CA ASP A 219 4.90 -13.59 31.46
C ASP A 219 5.02 -12.12 31.88
N ALA A 220 3.97 -11.59 32.53
CA ALA A 220 3.97 -10.23 33.04
C ALA A 220 5.04 -10.02 34.13
N GLY A 221 5.87 -8.98 33.99
CA GLY A 221 6.94 -8.63 34.93
C GLY A 221 7.31 -7.15 34.91
N GLN A 222 8.25 -6.76 35.79
CA GLN A 222 8.73 -5.36 35.88
C GLN A 222 9.38 -4.91 34.58
N GLU A 223 10.12 -5.78 33.89
CA GLU A 223 10.78 -5.47 32.61
C GLU A 223 9.77 -5.04 31.52
N ILE A 224 8.59 -5.67 31.47
CA ILE A 224 7.52 -5.28 30.54
C ILE A 224 6.95 -3.90 30.89
N ALA A 225 6.71 -3.63 32.17
CA ALA A 225 6.22 -2.33 32.63
C ALA A 225 7.23 -1.21 32.31
N ASP A 226 8.52 -1.47 32.52
CA ASP A 226 9.58 -0.53 32.20
C ASP A 226 9.68 -0.32 30.68
N PHE A 227 9.53 -1.38 29.88
CA PHE A 227 9.55 -1.27 28.42
C PHE A 227 8.34 -0.53 27.85
N GLN A 228 7.16 -0.62 28.48
CA GLN A 228 5.99 0.19 28.10
C GLN A 228 6.29 1.68 28.14
N ASP A 229 6.99 2.16 29.17
CA ASP A 229 7.40 3.56 29.28
C ASP A 229 8.45 3.93 28.23
N VAL A 230 9.39 3.02 27.95
CA VAL A 230 10.41 3.19 26.90
C VAL A 230 9.75 3.30 25.52
N LEU A 231 8.84 2.38 25.18
CA LEU A 231 8.16 2.36 23.89
C LEU A 231 7.26 3.58 23.72
N SER A 232 6.49 3.96 24.75
CA SER A 232 5.64 5.16 24.71
C SER A 232 6.47 6.42 24.48
N SER A 233 7.64 6.50 25.11
CA SER A 233 8.59 7.60 24.90
C SER A 233 9.20 7.58 23.50
N ALA A 234 9.50 6.39 22.97
CA ALA A 234 10.04 6.22 21.62
C ALA A 234 9.01 6.60 20.54
N LEU A 235 7.75 6.16 20.66
CA LEU A 235 6.69 6.52 19.71
C LEU A 235 6.39 8.03 19.73
N ALA A 236 6.50 8.68 20.90
CA ALA A 236 6.34 10.12 21.03
C ALA A 236 7.56 10.93 20.52
N ALA A 237 8.74 10.30 20.49
CA ALA A 237 9.97 10.90 19.99
C ALA A 237 10.12 10.63 18.49
N GLY A 238 10.55 11.62 17.71
CA GLY A 238 10.77 11.41 16.28
C GLY A 238 11.94 10.48 15.96
N GLN A 239 12.93 10.41 16.86
CA GLN A 239 14.08 9.51 16.80
C GLN A 239 14.83 9.54 18.13
N GLY A 240 15.58 8.49 18.45
CA GLY A 240 16.38 8.46 19.66
C GLY A 240 16.98 7.10 19.97
N SER A 241 17.61 7.01 21.14
CA SER A 241 18.08 5.74 21.68
C SER A 241 17.91 5.70 23.19
N THR A 242 17.47 4.56 23.70
CA THR A 242 17.18 4.33 25.13
C THR A 242 17.65 2.94 25.53
N GLU A 243 18.22 2.82 26.72
CA GLU A 243 18.55 1.52 27.31
C GLU A 243 17.33 0.91 28.01
N PHE A 244 17.14 -0.39 27.87
CA PHE A 244 16.13 -1.16 28.61
C PHE A 244 16.72 -2.50 29.05
N THR A 245 16.00 -3.21 29.93
CA THR A 245 16.40 -4.56 30.37
C THR A 245 15.43 -5.57 29.79
N LYS A 246 15.95 -6.65 29.20
CA LYS A 246 15.19 -7.78 28.67
C LYS A 246 15.91 -9.07 29.05
N ASN A 247 15.20 -9.97 29.71
CA ASN A 247 15.72 -11.25 30.21
C ASN A 247 16.94 -11.08 31.14
N GLY A 248 16.95 -10.02 31.96
CA GLY A 248 18.07 -9.69 32.85
C GLY A 248 19.32 -9.14 32.15
N GLU A 249 19.29 -8.93 30.84
CA GLU A 249 20.36 -8.33 30.05
C GLU A 249 20.02 -6.90 29.64
N SER A 250 21.03 -6.05 29.47
CA SER A 250 20.85 -4.67 29.02
C SER A 250 20.83 -4.60 27.50
N TRP A 251 19.81 -3.96 26.96
CA TRP A 251 19.58 -3.75 25.53
C TRP A 251 19.51 -2.25 25.21
N ILE A 252 19.85 -1.89 23.98
CA ILE A 252 19.68 -0.53 23.46
C ILE A 252 18.59 -0.58 22.38
N LEU A 253 17.52 0.18 22.59
CA LEU A 253 16.53 0.47 21.55
C LEU A 253 16.92 1.75 20.83
N THR A 254 17.22 1.67 19.54
CA THR A 254 17.35 2.83 18.66
C THR A 254 16.13 2.90 17.75
N HIS A 255 15.50 4.07 17.64
CA HIS A 255 14.29 4.28 16.85
C HIS A 255 14.37 5.55 15.99
N ILE A 256 13.63 5.54 14.89
CA ILE A 256 13.33 6.69 14.04
C ILE A 256 11.91 6.53 13.51
N ASN A 257 11.12 7.60 13.58
CA ASN A 257 9.79 7.63 13.00
C ASN A 257 9.93 7.81 11.49
N VAL A 258 9.28 6.92 10.74
CA VAL A 258 9.09 7.16 9.31
C VAL A 258 8.15 8.35 9.17
N THR A 259 8.59 9.38 8.47
CA THR A 259 7.81 10.62 8.35
C THR A 259 6.72 10.48 7.28
N ASN A 260 5.57 11.12 7.51
CA ASN A 260 4.39 11.13 6.62
C ASN A 260 3.61 9.80 6.53
N THR A 261 3.81 8.87 7.47
CA THR A 261 3.14 7.55 7.49
C THR A 261 1.92 7.44 8.41
N GLY A 262 1.47 8.56 8.98
CA GLY A 262 0.43 8.58 10.02
C GLY A 262 0.95 8.21 11.42
#